data_AF-A0A453Q9S7-F1
#
_entry.id   AF-A0A453Q9S7-F1
#
_cell.length_a   1.000
_cell.length_b   1.000
_cell.length_c   1.000
_cell.angle_alpha   90.00
_cell.angle_beta   90.00
_cell.angle_gamma   90.00
#
_symmetry.space_group_name_H-M   'P 1'
#
loop_
_entity.id
_entity.type
_entity.pdbx_description
1 polymer ?
#
loop_
_entity_poly.entity_id
_entity_poly.type
_entity_poly.pdbx_seq_one_letter_code
_entity_poly.pdbx_strand_id
1 'polypeptide(L)'
;MAADGGGEPDHLAGERATAQFDVDGMKVAWAGSRHAVEVADRMARLVASDPVFRKDTRTMLSRKELFKDTLKKAAHAWKRIVELRLTEEEANLLRLYVDQPGYVDLHWGMFVPAIKGQGTEEQQKKWLPMAYKFQIIGCYAQTELGHGSNVQGLETTATFDPSTDEFVMHSPTLTSSKWWPGGLGKASTHAVVYARLITEGKDYGIHGFIVQLRSLDDHSPLPGVTLGDIGGKFGSGAYNSMDNGVLRFDHVRIPRDQMLMRLSQVTREGKYVHSDVPKQLLYGTMVYVRQTIVADASKALSRAVCIAVRYSAIRKQFGSQDGGPETQVLNYKTQQSRLFPLLASAYAYRFVGQWLKWLYTDVNQKLEAKDYSTLPEAHACTAGLKSVTTSATAVC
;
A
#
# COMPACT_ATOMS: atom_id res chain seq x y z
N MET A 1 9.60 -46.38 25.77
CA MET A 1 8.31 -45.68 25.95
C MET A 1 8.59 -44.20 26.05
N ALA A 2 8.58 -43.51 24.92
CA ALA A 2 8.76 -42.06 24.85
C ALA A 2 7.36 -41.45 24.71
N ALA A 3 7.10 -40.42 25.52
CA ALA A 3 5.82 -39.74 25.60
C ALA A 3 5.41 -39.17 24.23
N ASP A 4 4.22 -39.60 23.80
CA ASP A 4 3.50 -39.13 22.62
C ASP A 4 3.07 -37.67 22.88
N GLY A 5 3.86 -36.72 22.40
CA GLY A 5 3.52 -35.31 22.45
C GLY A 5 2.39 -35.06 21.46
N GLY A 6 1.17 -34.87 21.97
CA GLY A 6 -0.07 -34.70 21.20
C GLY A 6 -0.10 -33.49 20.25
N GLY A 7 0.68 -33.55 19.18
CA GLY A 7 0.53 -32.72 17.98
C GLY A 7 -0.38 -33.43 16.99
N GLU A 8 -1.24 -32.67 16.30
CA GLU A 8 -2.01 -33.20 15.18
C GLU A 8 -1.08 -33.87 14.14
N PRO A 9 -1.45 -35.03 13.59
CA PRO A 9 -0.63 -35.74 12.63
C PRO A 9 -0.40 -34.89 11.36
N ASP A 10 0.85 -34.81 10.92
CA ASP A 10 1.20 -34.13 9.67
C ASP A 10 0.82 -34.98 8.45
N HIS A 11 -0.40 -34.78 7.96
CA HIS A 11 -0.93 -35.50 6.80
C HIS A 11 -0.17 -35.27 5.48
N LEU A 12 0.77 -34.32 5.44
CA LEU A 12 1.63 -34.04 4.29
C LEU A 12 3.07 -34.52 4.48
N ALA A 13 3.39 -35.26 5.55
CA ALA A 13 4.75 -35.74 5.82
C ALA A 13 5.34 -36.57 4.66
N GLY A 14 4.50 -37.41 4.02
CA GLY A 14 4.90 -38.20 2.86
C GLY A 14 5.39 -37.35 1.69
N GLU A 15 4.65 -36.29 1.33
CA GLU A 15 5.03 -35.33 0.29
C GLU A 15 6.28 -34.52 0.67
N ARG A 16 6.44 -34.20 1.95
CA ARG A 16 7.63 -33.46 2.42
C ARG A 16 8.90 -34.30 2.33
N ALA A 17 8.78 -35.62 2.55
CA ALA A 17 9.91 -36.55 2.45
C ALA A 17 10.43 -36.73 1.01
N THR A 18 9.65 -36.38 -0.02
CA THR A 18 10.10 -36.46 -1.41
C THR A 18 10.90 -35.24 -1.88
N ALA A 19 11.13 -34.25 -1.02
CA ALA A 19 11.89 -33.06 -1.37
C ALA A 19 13.34 -33.41 -1.74
N GLN A 20 13.81 -32.90 -2.88
CA GLN A 20 15.16 -33.12 -3.40
C GLN A 20 16.10 -31.92 -3.15
N PHE A 21 15.72 -31.03 -2.23
CA PHE A 21 16.48 -29.85 -1.84
C PHE A 21 16.18 -29.49 -0.38
N ASP A 22 17.06 -28.72 0.26
CA ASP A 22 16.84 -28.21 1.61
C ASP A 22 15.81 -27.06 1.62
N VAL A 23 14.68 -27.29 2.27
CA VAL A 23 13.60 -26.31 2.40
C VAL A 23 14.03 -25.07 3.20
N ASP A 24 14.97 -25.20 4.14
CA ASP A 24 15.44 -24.06 4.93
C ASP A 24 16.36 -23.15 4.10
N GLY A 25 17.24 -23.74 3.28
CA GLY A 25 17.95 -23.01 2.22
C GLY A 25 17.00 -22.26 1.28
N MET A 26 15.89 -22.89 0.88
CA MET A 26 14.89 -22.26 0.01
C MET A 26 14.12 -21.12 0.69
N LYS A 27 13.86 -21.20 2.00
CA LYS A 27 13.27 -20.08 2.77
C LYS A 27 14.19 -18.86 2.73
N VAL A 28 15.51 -19.05 2.84
CA VAL A 28 16.49 -17.97 2.74
C VAL A 28 16.50 -17.36 1.34
N ALA A 29 16.48 -18.18 0.29
CA ALA A 29 16.41 -17.70 -1.09
C ALA A 29 15.13 -16.88 -1.34
N TRP A 30 13.99 -17.32 -0.80
CA TRP A 30 12.73 -16.59 -0.88
C TRP A 30 12.78 -15.27 -0.09
N ALA A 31 13.21 -15.29 1.18
CA ALA A 31 13.25 -14.10 2.01
C ALA A 31 14.29 -13.06 1.54
N GLY A 32 15.38 -13.53 0.94
CA GLY A 32 16.52 -12.74 0.44
C GLY A 32 17.71 -12.71 1.39
N SER A 33 17.53 -13.05 2.68
CA SER A 33 18.62 -13.21 3.65
C SER A 33 18.15 -14.01 4.86
N ARG A 34 19.10 -14.51 5.67
CA ARG A 34 18.79 -15.21 6.92
C ARG A 34 18.11 -14.28 7.94
N HIS A 35 18.61 -13.05 8.09
CA HIS A 35 17.97 -11.99 8.89
C HIS A 35 16.50 -11.80 8.49
N ALA A 36 16.21 -11.71 7.19
CA ALA A 36 14.84 -11.54 6.72
C ALA A 36 13.93 -12.72 7.07
N VAL A 37 14.43 -13.97 7.06
CA VAL A 37 13.68 -15.15 7.52
C VAL A 37 13.37 -15.03 9.02
N GLU A 38 14.37 -14.71 9.84
CA GLU A 38 14.25 -14.65 11.30
C GLU A 38 13.26 -13.57 11.75
N VAL A 39 13.36 -12.37 11.18
CA VAL A 39 12.42 -11.27 11.49
C VAL A 39 11.01 -11.61 11.00
N ALA A 40 10.89 -12.17 9.78
CA ALA A 40 9.60 -12.57 9.23
C ALA A 40 8.91 -13.66 10.06
N ASP A 41 9.62 -14.72 10.47
CA ASP A 41 9.06 -15.81 11.29
C ASP A 41 8.65 -15.30 12.67
N ARG A 42 9.49 -14.50 13.33
CA ARG A 42 9.15 -13.91 14.64
C ARG A 42 7.91 -13.01 14.56
N MET A 43 7.81 -12.13 13.56
CA MET A 43 6.64 -11.26 13.39
C MET A 43 5.38 -12.05 13.01
N ALA A 44 5.51 -13.08 12.16
CA ALA A 44 4.40 -13.95 11.82
C ALA A 44 3.85 -14.68 13.05
N ARG A 45 4.72 -15.23 13.90
CA ARG A 45 4.33 -15.89 15.16
C ARG A 45 3.70 -14.93 16.15
N LEU A 46 4.26 -13.72 16.30
CA LEU A 46 3.72 -12.68 17.16
C LEU A 46 2.29 -12.31 16.76
N VAL A 47 2.02 -12.15 15.46
CA VAL A 47 0.68 -11.82 14.97
C VAL A 47 -0.26 -13.02 15.11
N ALA A 48 0.19 -14.23 14.77
CA ALA A 48 -0.64 -15.42 14.81
C ALA A 48 -1.07 -15.83 16.23
N SER A 49 -0.25 -15.55 17.25
CA SER A 49 -0.56 -15.87 18.65
C SER A 49 -1.41 -14.81 19.35
N ASP A 50 -1.59 -13.62 18.78
CA ASP A 50 -2.37 -12.54 19.37
C ASP A 50 -3.86 -12.64 18.96
N PRO A 51 -4.78 -12.88 19.91
CA PRO A 51 -6.20 -13.03 19.61
C PRO A 51 -6.84 -11.79 18.96
N VAL A 52 -6.28 -10.60 19.15
CA VAL A 52 -6.80 -9.36 18.55
C VAL A 52 -6.62 -9.37 17.03
N PHE A 53 -5.58 -10.03 16.51
CA PHE A 53 -5.31 -10.09 15.06
C PHE A 53 -6.01 -11.24 14.35
N ARG A 54 -6.84 -12.02 15.05
CA ARG A 54 -7.62 -13.11 14.47
C ARG A 54 -8.50 -12.61 13.30
N LYS A 55 -8.54 -13.37 12.20
CA LYS A 55 -9.20 -12.97 10.94
C LYS A 55 -9.99 -14.08 10.22
N ASP A 56 -10.14 -15.24 10.85
CA ASP A 56 -10.96 -16.36 10.39
C ASP A 56 -12.46 -16.05 10.29
N THR A 57 -12.94 -15.11 11.10
CA THR A 57 -14.34 -14.68 11.21
C THR A 57 -14.65 -13.44 10.35
N ARG A 58 -13.67 -12.93 9.60
CA ARG A 58 -13.77 -11.68 8.84
C ARG A 58 -14.96 -11.67 7.86
N THR A 59 -15.24 -12.79 7.21
CA THR A 59 -16.32 -12.91 6.22
C THR A 59 -17.72 -12.93 6.83
N MET A 60 -17.82 -13.07 8.15
CA MET A 60 -19.09 -13.12 8.90
C MET A 60 -19.47 -11.77 9.53
N LEU A 61 -18.58 -10.77 9.46
CA LEU A 61 -18.83 -9.43 10.02
C LEU A 61 -19.62 -8.56 9.04
N SER A 62 -20.58 -7.79 9.55
CA SER A 62 -21.18 -6.71 8.76
C SER A 62 -20.13 -5.63 8.44
N ARG A 63 -20.44 -4.77 7.47
CA ARG A 63 -19.51 -3.70 7.06
C ARG A 63 -19.08 -2.78 8.21
N LYS A 64 -20.01 -2.41 9.08
CA LYS A 64 -19.73 -1.55 10.24
C LYS A 64 -18.85 -2.25 11.27
N GLU A 65 -19.13 -3.51 11.55
CA GLU A 65 -18.35 -4.32 12.50
C GLU A 65 -16.94 -4.59 11.97
N LEU A 66 -16.82 -4.90 10.69
CA LEU A 66 -15.53 -5.08 10.03
C LEU A 66 -14.68 -3.81 10.11
N PHE A 67 -15.25 -2.64 9.83
CA PHE A 67 -14.52 -1.39 9.94
C PHE A 67 -14.10 -1.10 11.39
N LYS A 68 -14.99 -1.33 12.36
CA LYS A 68 -14.67 -1.18 13.80
C LYS A 68 -13.55 -2.14 14.23
N ASP A 69 -13.58 -3.38 13.76
CA ASP A 69 -12.52 -4.38 13.97
C ASP A 69 -11.18 -3.91 13.38
N THR A 70 -11.18 -3.32 12.18
CA THR A 70 -9.99 -2.72 11.59
C THR A 70 -9.41 -1.60 12.44
N LEU A 71 -10.25 -0.68 12.95
CA LEU A 71 -9.80 0.39 13.85
C LEU A 71 -9.19 -0.17 15.12
N LYS A 72 -9.82 -1.19 15.72
CA LYS A 72 -9.30 -1.89 16.91
C LYS A 72 -7.93 -2.51 16.63
N LYS A 73 -7.79 -3.23 15.52
CA LYS A 73 -6.52 -3.86 15.11
C LYS A 73 -5.43 -2.84 14.83
N ALA A 74 -5.75 -1.72 14.18
CA ALA A 74 -4.79 -0.65 13.90
C ALA A 74 -4.28 0.00 15.21
N ALA A 75 -5.18 0.33 16.14
CA ALA A 75 -4.81 0.86 17.45
C ALA A 75 -3.97 -0.13 18.27
N HIS A 76 -4.35 -1.41 18.26
CA HIS A 76 -3.60 -2.47 18.94
C HIS A 76 -2.22 -2.67 18.32
N ALA A 77 -2.11 -2.72 16.99
CA ALA A 77 -0.84 -2.80 16.28
C ALA A 77 0.11 -1.66 16.68
N TRP A 78 -0.39 -0.42 16.74
CA TRP A 78 0.40 0.71 17.20
C TRP A 78 0.89 0.54 18.65
N LYS A 79 -0.01 0.12 19.55
CA LYS A 79 0.35 -0.18 20.94
C LYS A 79 1.46 -1.23 21.03
N ARG A 80 1.36 -2.33 20.26
CA ARG A 80 2.39 -3.38 20.23
C ARG A 80 3.72 -2.90 19.67
N ILE A 81 3.71 -2.05 18.63
CA ILE A 81 4.92 -1.43 18.08
C ILE A 81 5.65 -0.63 19.17
N VAL A 82 4.93 0.18 19.94
CA VAL A 82 5.51 1.01 21.00
C VAL A 82 6.01 0.15 22.18
N GLU A 83 5.17 -0.75 22.70
CA GLU A 83 5.50 -1.58 23.87
C GLU A 83 6.70 -2.50 23.61
N LEU A 84 6.76 -3.09 22.42
CA LEU A 84 7.84 -4.01 22.03
C LEU A 84 9.04 -3.28 21.41
N ARG A 85 8.96 -1.95 21.25
CA ARG A 85 9.99 -1.11 20.62
C ARG A 85 10.39 -1.63 19.24
N LEU A 86 9.38 -1.98 18.44
CA LEU A 86 9.63 -2.57 17.13
C LEU A 86 10.32 -1.57 16.20
N THR A 87 11.27 -2.07 15.42
CA THR A 87 11.90 -1.30 14.34
C THR A 87 10.90 -1.03 13.21
N GLU A 88 11.24 -0.13 12.28
CA GLU A 88 10.38 0.13 11.11
C GLU A 88 10.17 -1.12 10.24
N GLU A 89 11.22 -1.94 10.07
CA GLU A 89 11.14 -3.22 9.35
C GLU A 89 10.15 -4.19 10.02
N GLU A 90 10.26 -4.34 11.34
CA GLU A 90 9.37 -5.19 12.14
C GLU A 90 7.92 -4.67 12.13
N ALA A 91 7.73 -3.37 12.29
CA ALA A 91 6.42 -2.73 12.25
C ALA A 91 5.75 -2.90 10.86
N ASN A 92 6.52 -2.84 9.78
CA ASN A 92 6.03 -3.10 8.43
C ASN A 92 5.58 -4.57 8.27
N LEU A 93 6.36 -5.51 8.79
CA LEU A 93 6.02 -6.94 8.76
C LEU A 93 4.84 -7.28 9.66
N LEU A 94 4.72 -6.64 10.83
CA LEU A 94 3.55 -6.76 11.70
C LEU A 94 2.28 -6.39 10.94
N ARG A 95 2.25 -5.21 10.28
CA ARG A 95 1.09 -4.79 9.48
C ARG A 95 0.81 -5.74 8.30
N LEU A 96 1.86 -6.22 7.64
CA LEU A 96 1.73 -7.22 6.57
C LEU A 96 1.04 -8.50 7.06
N TYR A 97 1.42 -9.02 8.22
CA TYR A 97 0.84 -10.26 8.76
C TYR A 97 -0.53 -10.09 9.40
N VAL A 98 -0.89 -8.90 9.89
CA VAL A 98 -2.28 -8.58 10.26
C VAL A 98 -3.21 -8.77 9.05
N ASP A 99 -2.70 -8.52 7.84
CA ASP A 99 -3.35 -8.91 6.57
C ASP A 99 -4.78 -8.37 6.44
N GLN A 100 -4.99 -7.12 6.85
CA GLN A 100 -6.28 -6.43 6.83
C GLN A 100 -6.11 -5.00 6.31
N PRO A 101 -6.58 -4.68 5.09
CA PRO A 101 -6.47 -3.33 4.55
C PRO A 101 -7.11 -2.29 5.48
N GLY A 102 -6.38 -1.21 5.79
CA GLY A 102 -6.87 -0.13 6.66
C GLY A 102 -6.14 1.19 6.45
N TYR A 103 -6.67 2.27 7.03
CA TYR A 103 -6.18 3.64 6.80
C TYR A 103 -4.67 3.83 7.06
N VAL A 104 -4.07 3.00 7.92
CA VAL A 104 -2.63 3.00 8.21
C VAL A 104 -1.78 2.72 6.97
N ASP A 105 -2.30 1.96 6.00
CA ASP A 105 -1.56 1.61 4.78
C ASP A 105 -1.29 2.85 3.93
N LEU A 106 -2.29 3.72 3.77
CA LEU A 106 -2.14 4.96 3.01
C LEU A 106 -1.40 6.04 3.80
N HIS A 107 -1.56 6.05 5.12
CA HIS A 107 -0.81 6.94 5.99
C HIS A 107 0.70 6.76 5.83
N TRP A 108 1.17 5.52 5.98
CA TRP A 108 2.59 5.18 5.89
C TRP A 108 3.08 5.03 4.45
N GLY A 109 2.24 4.50 3.56
CA GLY A 109 2.63 4.18 2.19
C GLY A 109 2.57 5.35 1.21
N MET A 110 1.79 6.39 1.51
CA MET A 110 1.58 7.52 0.57
C MET A 110 1.65 8.90 1.23
N PHE A 111 0.94 9.13 2.35
CA PHE A 111 0.91 10.46 2.99
C PHE A 111 2.29 10.89 3.48
N VAL A 112 2.95 10.04 4.28
CA VAL A 112 4.31 10.29 4.77
C VAL A 112 5.32 10.43 3.61
N PRO A 113 5.39 9.50 2.63
CA PRO A 113 6.28 9.63 1.48
C PRO A 113 6.03 10.88 0.63
N ALA A 114 4.78 11.31 0.45
CA ALA A 114 4.47 12.55 -0.29
C ALA A 114 5.09 13.77 0.39
N ILE A 115 4.97 13.89 1.72
CA ILE A 115 5.56 14.99 2.48
C ILE A 115 7.09 14.94 2.42
N LYS A 116 7.71 13.76 2.57
CA LYS A 116 9.18 13.59 2.41
C LYS A 116 9.66 13.99 1.01
N GLY A 117 8.93 13.56 -0.01
CA GLY A 117 9.33 13.72 -1.41
C GLY A 117 9.09 15.13 -1.94
N GLN A 118 8.05 15.82 -1.47
CA GLN A 118 7.56 17.06 -2.07
C GLN A 118 7.52 18.25 -1.10
N GLY A 119 7.63 18.01 0.20
CA GLY A 119 7.71 19.07 1.21
C GLY A 119 9.11 19.66 1.34
N THR A 120 9.20 20.96 1.61
CA THR A 120 10.45 21.61 2.02
C THR A 120 10.94 21.04 3.35
N GLU A 121 12.20 21.32 3.73
CA GLU A 121 12.73 20.87 5.02
C GLU A 121 11.88 21.37 6.19
N GLU A 122 11.42 22.63 6.15
CA GLU A 122 10.56 23.20 7.19
C GLU A 122 9.19 22.52 7.25
N GLN A 123 8.60 22.20 6.10
CA GLN A 123 7.37 21.41 6.05
C GLN A 123 7.58 20.00 6.61
N GLN A 124 8.69 19.36 6.29
CA GLN A 124 9.03 18.04 6.83
C GLN A 124 9.21 18.08 8.34
N LYS A 125 9.93 19.07 8.88
CA LYS A 125 10.11 19.30 10.33
C LYS A 125 8.78 19.55 11.06
N LYS A 126 7.82 20.22 10.41
CA LYS A 126 6.47 20.45 10.95
C LYS A 126 5.62 19.18 10.92
N TRP A 127 5.41 18.58 9.74
CA TRP A 127 4.36 17.59 9.52
C TRP A 127 4.78 16.14 9.81
N LEU A 128 6.02 15.75 9.51
CA LEU A 128 6.44 14.35 9.67
C LEU A 128 6.46 13.90 11.14
N PRO A 129 6.93 14.70 12.12
CA PRO A 129 6.87 14.28 13.52
C PRO A 129 5.43 14.03 14.00
N MET A 130 4.47 14.84 13.55
CA MET A 130 3.06 14.65 13.90
C MET A 130 2.48 13.38 13.27
N ALA A 131 2.79 13.13 11.99
CA ALA A 131 2.39 11.92 11.30
C ALA A 131 2.99 10.66 11.96
N TYR A 132 4.30 10.67 12.23
CA TYR A 132 4.99 9.54 12.85
C TYR A 132 4.50 9.17 14.25
N LYS A 133 4.02 10.16 15.00
CA LYS A 133 3.48 9.96 16.35
C LYS A 133 1.97 9.73 16.35
N PHE A 134 1.34 9.60 15.18
CA PHE A 134 -0.11 9.52 15.03
C PHE A 134 -0.87 10.68 15.70
N GLN A 135 -0.24 11.86 15.83
CA GLN A 135 -0.92 13.09 16.23
C GLN A 135 -1.85 13.59 15.12
N ILE A 136 -1.55 13.21 13.88
CA ILE A 136 -2.42 13.37 12.72
C ILE A 136 -2.49 12.06 11.93
N ILE A 137 -3.66 11.78 11.36
CA ILE A 137 -3.84 10.70 10.40
C ILE A 137 -4.07 11.31 9.02
N GLY A 138 -3.13 11.08 8.13
CA GLY A 138 -3.18 11.54 6.73
C GLY A 138 -3.57 10.46 5.71
N CYS A 139 -4.13 10.89 4.58
CA CYS A 139 -4.33 10.07 3.36
C CYS A 139 -3.84 10.81 2.10
N TYR A 140 -3.90 10.13 0.95
CA TYR A 140 -3.44 10.62 -0.35
C TYR A 140 -4.64 10.87 -1.29
N ALA A 141 -5.06 12.12 -1.43
CA ALA A 141 -6.26 12.52 -2.15
C ALA A 141 -5.93 13.08 -3.54
N GLN A 142 -5.65 12.18 -4.49
CA GLN A 142 -5.36 12.53 -5.88
C GLN A 142 -6.54 12.27 -6.82
N THR A 143 -6.95 11.01 -6.95
CA THR A 143 -8.00 10.56 -7.86
C THR A 143 -9.33 11.25 -7.59
N GLU A 144 -9.98 11.63 -8.67
CA GLU A 144 -11.33 12.21 -8.71
C GLU A 144 -12.30 11.25 -9.37
N LEU A 145 -13.59 11.52 -9.20
CA LEU A 145 -14.67 10.77 -9.84
C LEU A 145 -14.50 10.76 -11.38
N GLY A 146 -14.11 11.90 -11.97
CA GLY A 146 -13.86 12.01 -13.41
C GLY A 146 -12.45 11.57 -13.86
N HIS A 147 -11.47 11.53 -12.97
CA HIS A 147 -10.06 11.47 -13.34
C HIS A 147 -9.22 10.60 -12.40
N GLY A 148 -8.71 9.47 -12.92
CA GLY A 148 -7.76 8.60 -12.23
C GLY A 148 -6.41 8.50 -12.94
N SER A 149 -6.39 7.84 -14.11
CA SER A 149 -5.17 7.64 -14.90
C SER A 149 -4.62 8.96 -15.47
N ASN A 150 -5.50 9.83 -15.98
CA ASN A 150 -5.12 11.14 -16.50
C ASN A 150 -5.08 12.19 -15.36
N VAL A 151 -4.00 12.18 -14.58
CA VAL A 151 -3.80 13.14 -13.47
C VAL A 151 -3.74 14.58 -13.97
N GLN A 152 -3.30 14.84 -15.21
CA GLN A 152 -3.29 16.20 -15.76
C GLN A 152 -4.71 16.76 -15.98
N GLY A 153 -5.73 15.89 -16.00
CA GLY A 153 -7.13 16.25 -16.13
C GLY A 153 -7.86 16.58 -14.82
N LEU A 154 -7.21 16.49 -13.65
CA LEU A 154 -7.87 16.80 -12.38
C LEU A 154 -8.51 18.20 -12.41
N GLU A 155 -9.69 18.29 -11.81
CA GLU A 155 -10.58 19.46 -11.83
C GLU A 155 -10.55 20.25 -10.52
N THR A 156 -10.20 19.63 -9.38
CA THR A 156 -10.06 20.34 -8.10
C THR A 156 -9.07 21.50 -8.25
N THR A 157 -9.43 22.70 -7.80
CA THR A 157 -8.59 23.90 -7.92
C THR A 157 -8.04 24.33 -6.56
N ALA A 158 -6.85 24.90 -6.57
CA ALA A 158 -6.22 25.59 -5.45
C ALA A 158 -5.80 27.00 -5.93
N THR A 159 -6.66 27.98 -5.69
CA THR A 159 -6.44 29.37 -6.16
C THR A 159 -5.79 30.20 -5.07
N PHE A 160 -4.64 30.79 -5.34
CA PHE A 160 -3.94 31.64 -4.38
C PHE A 160 -4.64 33.00 -4.23
N ASP A 161 -4.85 33.41 -2.97
CA ASP A 161 -5.39 34.70 -2.57
C ASP A 161 -4.29 35.50 -1.84
N PRO A 162 -3.63 36.46 -2.54
CA PRO A 162 -2.57 37.27 -1.95
C PRO A 162 -3.04 38.15 -0.78
N SER A 163 -4.33 38.46 -0.69
CA SER A 163 -4.87 39.35 0.34
C SER A 163 -4.88 38.71 1.73
N THR A 164 -4.99 37.37 1.79
CA THR A 164 -5.01 36.61 3.05
C THR A 164 -3.81 35.67 3.22
N ASP A 165 -2.93 35.57 2.22
CA ASP A 165 -1.81 34.60 2.18
C ASP A 165 -2.27 33.13 2.26
N GLU A 166 -3.33 32.80 1.52
CA GLU A 166 -4.00 31.49 1.55
C GLU A 166 -4.27 30.92 0.16
N PHE A 167 -4.44 29.61 0.07
CA PHE A 167 -5.06 28.95 -1.06
C PHE A 167 -6.54 28.66 -0.79
N VAL A 168 -7.38 28.93 -1.77
CA VAL A 168 -8.79 28.56 -1.80
C VAL A 168 -8.94 27.25 -2.56
N MET A 169 -9.19 26.16 -1.82
CA MET A 169 -9.45 24.82 -2.32
C MET A 169 -10.92 24.70 -2.73
N HIS A 170 -11.20 24.27 -3.95
CA HIS A 170 -12.57 24.10 -4.43
C HIS A 170 -12.74 22.88 -5.34
N SER A 171 -13.93 22.26 -5.26
CA SER A 171 -14.40 21.18 -6.13
C SER A 171 -15.51 21.73 -7.05
N PRO A 172 -15.17 22.25 -8.24
CA PRO A 172 -16.10 23.03 -9.09
C PRO A 172 -17.30 22.24 -9.59
N THR A 173 -17.13 20.93 -9.78
CA THR A 173 -18.13 20.02 -10.36
C THR A 173 -18.34 18.80 -9.46
N LEU A 174 -19.37 18.01 -9.73
CA LEU A 174 -19.49 16.70 -9.09
C LEU A 174 -18.31 15.78 -9.46
N THR A 175 -17.83 15.82 -10.70
CA THR A 175 -16.73 14.99 -11.19
C THR A 175 -15.37 15.34 -10.58
N SER A 176 -15.21 16.58 -10.10
CA SER A 176 -14.04 17.03 -9.33
C SER A 176 -13.97 16.48 -7.90
N SER A 177 -15.01 15.77 -7.43
CA SER A 177 -14.98 15.13 -6.12
C SER A 177 -13.82 14.13 -6.07
N LYS A 178 -12.94 14.23 -5.07
CA LYS A 178 -11.95 13.18 -4.82
C LYS A 178 -12.69 11.88 -4.55
N TRP A 179 -12.20 10.78 -5.12
CA TRP A 179 -12.88 9.49 -5.09
C TRP A 179 -11.86 8.36 -5.13
N TRP A 180 -12.00 7.37 -4.24
CA TRP A 180 -11.08 6.24 -3.94
C TRP A 180 -10.07 6.36 -2.79
N PRO A 181 -9.58 7.54 -2.33
CA PRO A 181 -8.51 7.59 -1.33
C PRO A 181 -8.81 6.73 -0.09
N GLY A 182 -7.95 5.74 0.20
CA GLY A 182 -8.07 4.90 1.39
C GLY A 182 -7.80 5.70 2.67
N GLY A 183 -8.60 5.50 3.72
CA GLY A 183 -8.53 6.27 4.95
C GLY A 183 -9.32 7.59 4.93
N LEU A 184 -9.73 8.06 3.75
CA LEU A 184 -10.39 9.37 3.63
C LEU A 184 -11.80 9.37 4.20
N GLY A 185 -12.54 8.27 4.03
CA GLY A 185 -13.98 8.27 4.26
C GLY A 185 -14.34 8.56 5.72
N LYS A 186 -13.55 8.04 6.66
CA LYS A 186 -13.83 8.13 8.10
C LYS A 186 -12.59 8.34 8.97
N ALA A 187 -11.41 7.85 8.60
CA ALA A 187 -10.26 7.81 9.52
C ALA A 187 -9.36 9.04 9.49
N SER A 188 -9.06 9.58 8.31
CA SER A 188 -8.06 10.64 8.16
C SER A 188 -8.56 11.99 8.64
N THR A 189 -7.72 12.64 9.44
CA THR A 189 -7.85 14.04 9.91
C THR A 189 -7.29 15.04 8.91
N HIS A 190 -6.32 14.61 8.08
CA HIS A 190 -5.62 15.43 7.11
C HIS A 190 -5.50 14.67 5.78
N ALA A 191 -5.19 15.36 4.70
CA ALA A 191 -4.81 14.74 3.44
C ALA A 191 -3.75 15.57 2.71
N VAL A 192 -2.92 14.91 1.90
CA VAL A 192 -2.27 15.58 0.77
C VAL A 192 -3.24 15.53 -0.41
N VAL A 193 -3.78 16.69 -0.78
CA VAL A 193 -4.75 16.88 -1.85
C VAL A 193 -4.00 17.36 -3.09
N TYR A 194 -4.25 16.71 -4.24
CA TYR A 194 -3.72 17.18 -5.51
C TYR A 194 -4.74 18.02 -6.25
N ALA A 195 -4.38 19.23 -6.63
CA ALA A 195 -5.27 20.20 -7.26
C ALA A 195 -4.50 21.04 -8.30
N ARG A 196 -5.25 21.66 -9.22
CA ARG A 196 -4.72 22.64 -10.18
C ARG A 196 -4.31 23.90 -9.43
N LEU A 197 -3.03 24.23 -9.45
CA LEU A 197 -2.51 25.45 -8.86
C LEU A 197 -2.86 26.64 -9.75
N ILE A 198 -3.62 27.60 -9.21
CA ILE A 198 -3.98 28.83 -9.90
C ILE A 198 -3.41 30.02 -9.11
N THR A 199 -2.59 30.84 -9.75
CA THR A 199 -2.09 32.10 -9.18
C THR A 199 -1.89 33.12 -10.28
N GLU A 200 -2.06 34.40 -9.99
CA GLU A 200 -2.00 35.50 -10.98
C GLU A 200 -2.90 35.23 -12.22
N GLY A 201 -4.06 34.58 -12.02
CA GLY A 201 -5.00 34.22 -13.08
C GLY A 201 -4.53 33.11 -14.03
N LYS A 202 -3.40 32.45 -13.73
CA LYS A 202 -2.80 31.40 -14.56
C LYS A 202 -2.81 30.04 -13.86
N ASP A 203 -3.08 29.00 -14.64
CA ASP A 203 -3.01 27.60 -14.22
C ASP A 203 -1.59 27.05 -14.44
N TYR A 204 -0.99 26.51 -13.38
CA TYR A 204 0.37 25.93 -13.35
C TYR A 204 0.37 24.40 -13.25
N GLY A 205 -0.79 23.77 -13.41
CA GLY A 205 -0.95 22.32 -13.34
C GLY A 205 -1.00 21.79 -11.91
N ILE A 206 -0.82 20.48 -11.79
CA ILE A 206 -1.15 19.74 -10.55
C ILE A 206 -0.06 19.86 -9.49
N HIS A 207 -0.46 20.29 -8.29
CA HIS A 207 0.41 20.40 -7.12
C HIS A 207 -0.26 19.75 -5.90
N GLY A 208 0.56 19.38 -4.91
CA GLY A 208 0.10 18.79 -3.65
C GLY A 208 -0.07 19.83 -2.55
N PHE A 209 -1.16 19.75 -1.78
CA PHE A 209 -1.52 20.65 -0.71
C PHE A 209 -1.90 19.84 0.53
N ILE A 210 -1.32 20.15 1.69
CA ILE A 210 -1.77 19.58 2.96
C ILE A 210 -3.06 20.30 3.34
N VAL A 211 -4.11 19.54 3.62
CA VAL A 211 -5.42 20.10 4.04
C VAL A 211 -5.89 19.36 5.27
N GLN A 212 -6.24 20.11 6.32
CA GLN A 212 -6.96 19.54 7.45
C GLN A 212 -8.43 19.31 7.05
N LEU A 213 -8.91 18.10 7.28
CA LEU A 213 -10.24 17.65 6.87
C LEU A 213 -11.20 17.59 8.05
N ARG A 214 -10.68 17.29 9.24
CA ARG A 214 -11.45 17.09 10.46
C ARG A 214 -10.80 17.80 11.64
N SER A 215 -11.62 18.22 12.58
CA SER A 215 -11.18 18.68 13.90
C SER A 215 -10.37 17.58 14.60
N LEU A 216 -9.31 17.96 15.31
CA LEU A 216 -8.51 17.02 16.12
C LEU A 216 -9.15 16.75 17.49
N ASP A 217 -10.17 17.51 17.87
CA ASP A 217 -10.82 17.39 19.18
C ASP A 217 -11.99 16.39 19.14
N ASP A 218 -12.87 16.52 18.16
CA ASP A 218 -14.12 15.74 18.06
C ASP A 218 -14.29 14.99 16.73
N HIS A 219 -13.30 15.10 15.83
CA HIS A 219 -13.28 14.45 14.51
C HIS A 219 -14.39 14.89 13.54
N SER A 220 -15.10 15.98 13.84
CA SER A 220 -16.09 16.56 12.93
C SER A 220 -15.41 17.08 11.66
N PRO A 221 -16.05 16.99 10.48
CA PRO A 221 -15.55 17.67 9.28
C PRO A 221 -15.40 19.17 9.53
N LEU A 222 -14.34 19.78 8.98
CA LEU A 222 -14.15 21.22 9.03
C LEU A 222 -15.14 21.96 8.09
N PRO A 223 -15.42 23.26 8.31
CA PRO A 223 -16.28 24.04 7.43
C PRO A 223 -15.88 23.95 5.96
N GLY A 224 -16.86 23.82 5.06
CA GLY A 224 -16.65 23.67 3.61
C GLY A 224 -16.10 22.30 3.18
N VAL A 225 -15.82 21.38 4.11
CA VAL A 225 -15.34 20.02 3.81
C VAL A 225 -16.50 19.02 3.84
N THR A 226 -16.80 18.40 2.69
CA THR A 226 -17.75 17.28 2.61
C THR A 226 -16.99 15.96 2.46
N LEU A 227 -17.23 15.01 3.37
CA LEU A 227 -16.55 13.71 3.43
C LEU A 227 -17.55 12.55 3.50
N GLY A 228 -17.20 11.43 2.89
CA GLY A 228 -18.00 10.21 2.97
C GLY A 228 -17.21 8.98 2.57
N ASP A 229 -17.78 7.80 2.85
CA ASP A 229 -17.27 6.54 2.32
C ASP A 229 -18.00 6.19 1.01
N ILE A 230 -17.30 5.62 0.03
CA ILE A 230 -17.83 5.39 -1.34
C ILE A 230 -18.71 4.15 -1.50
N GLY A 231 -18.93 3.36 -0.43
CA GLY A 231 -19.79 2.18 -0.48
C GLY A 231 -19.06 0.84 -0.50
N GLY A 232 -19.84 -0.24 -0.62
CA GLY A 232 -19.36 -1.61 -0.65
C GLY A 232 -18.49 -1.90 -1.87
N LYS A 233 -17.49 -2.75 -1.70
CA LYS A 233 -16.47 -3.12 -2.69
C LYS A 233 -16.45 -4.64 -2.89
N PHE A 234 -15.76 -5.10 -3.93
CA PHE A 234 -15.68 -6.51 -4.31
C PHE A 234 -15.10 -7.41 -3.20
N GLY A 235 -15.76 -8.56 -2.97
CA GLY A 235 -15.34 -9.62 -2.05
C GLY A 235 -15.78 -9.45 -0.60
N SER A 236 -16.07 -10.56 0.08
CA SER A 236 -16.41 -10.59 1.51
C SER A 236 -15.17 -10.30 2.36
N GLY A 237 -15.25 -9.29 3.23
CA GLY A 237 -14.05 -8.78 3.90
C GLY A 237 -13.21 -7.93 2.95
N ALA A 238 -12.16 -8.51 2.36
CA ALA A 238 -11.29 -7.87 1.36
C ALA A 238 -11.00 -6.37 1.66
N TYR A 239 -11.23 -5.48 0.68
CA TYR A 239 -11.08 -4.03 0.84
C TYR A 239 -12.24 -3.36 1.60
N ASN A 240 -13.32 -4.07 1.95
CA ASN A 240 -14.42 -3.50 2.74
C ASN A 240 -14.02 -3.12 4.17
N SER A 241 -12.86 -3.57 4.64
CA SER A 241 -12.23 -3.11 5.88
C SER A 241 -11.63 -1.70 5.79
N MET A 242 -11.39 -1.21 4.56
CA MET A 242 -10.89 0.13 4.24
C MET A 242 -12.06 1.09 3.97
N ASP A 243 -11.96 2.29 4.51
CA ASP A 243 -12.85 3.42 4.28
C ASP A 243 -12.39 4.29 3.10
N ASN A 244 -12.39 3.70 1.90
CA ASN A 244 -12.19 4.48 0.67
C ASN A 244 -13.22 5.60 0.58
N GLY A 245 -12.75 6.83 0.40
CA GLY A 245 -13.57 8.02 0.63
C GLY A 245 -13.91 8.83 -0.62
N VAL A 246 -14.88 9.71 -0.42
CA VAL A 246 -15.19 10.86 -1.25
C VAL A 246 -14.89 12.14 -0.48
N LEU A 247 -14.36 13.16 -1.17
CA LEU A 247 -14.09 14.49 -0.61
C LEU A 247 -14.46 15.59 -1.61
N ARG A 248 -15.16 16.62 -1.13
CA ARG A 248 -15.42 17.87 -1.84
C ARG A 248 -15.08 19.08 -0.98
N PHE A 249 -14.61 20.12 -1.64
CA PHE A 249 -14.33 21.41 -1.02
C PHE A 249 -15.29 22.49 -1.54
N ASP A 250 -15.90 23.22 -0.62
CA ASP A 250 -16.57 24.48 -0.88
C ASP A 250 -15.70 25.62 -0.37
N HIS A 251 -14.87 26.17 -1.28
CA HIS A 251 -13.99 27.32 -1.05
C HIS A 251 -13.20 27.27 0.28
N VAL A 252 -12.64 26.11 0.62
CA VAL A 252 -11.91 25.88 1.86
C VAL A 252 -10.56 26.60 1.79
N ARG A 253 -10.26 27.42 2.80
CA ARG A 253 -9.02 28.18 2.87
C ARG A 253 -7.96 27.42 3.65
N ILE A 254 -6.74 27.39 3.11
CA ILE A 254 -5.55 26.86 3.77
C ILE A 254 -4.41 27.88 3.67
N PRO A 255 -3.55 28.01 4.69
CA PRO A 255 -2.37 28.86 4.60
C PRO A 255 -1.48 28.53 3.40
N ARG A 256 -0.83 29.55 2.82
CA ARG A 256 0.09 29.37 1.68
C ARG A 256 1.17 28.32 1.94
N ASP A 257 1.71 28.27 3.16
CA ASP A 257 2.76 27.31 3.57
C ASP A 257 2.29 25.84 3.61
N GLN A 258 1.02 25.55 3.33
CA GLN A 258 0.49 24.18 3.22
C GLN A 258 0.58 23.59 1.81
N MET A 259 0.92 24.38 0.78
CA MET A 259 1.33 23.84 -0.52
C MET A 259 2.70 23.17 -0.41
N LEU A 260 2.89 21.95 -0.90
CA LEU A 260 4.18 21.24 -0.87
C LEU A 260 5.18 21.89 -1.83
N MET A 261 6.19 22.57 -1.27
CA MET A 261 6.98 23.58 -1.99
C MET A 261 8.41 23.18 -2.37
N ARG A 262 8.79 21.91 -2.25
CA ARG A 262 10.18 21.47 -2.52
C ARG A 262 10.62 21.72 -3.96
N LEU A 263 9.72 21.54 -4.92
CA LEU A 263 10.02 21.58 -6.36
C LEU A 263 9.57 22.88 -7.03
N SER A 264 8.61 23.56 -6.43
CA SER A 264 8.00 24.77 -6.95
C SER A 264 7.36 25.53 -5.80
N GLN A 265 7.41 26.85 -5.85
CA GLN A 265 6.99 27.73 -4.77
C GLN A 265 6.00 28.76 -5.28
N VAL A 266 5.16 29.26 -4.37
CA VAL A 266 4.37 30.46 -4.58
C VAL A 266 4.84 31.47 -3.53
N THR A 267 5.37 32.61 -3.99
CA THR A 267 5.77 33.69 -3.09
C THR A 267 4.54 34.37 -2.48
N ARG A 268 4.75 35.21 -1.47
CA ARG A 268 3.65 35.95 -0.83
C ARG A 268 2.93 36.87 -1.82
N GLU A 269 3.64 37.38 -2.82
CA GLU A 269 3.11 38.22 -3.90
C GLU A 269 2.34 37.41 -4.94
N GLY A 270 2.31 36.08 -4.83
CA GLY A 270 1.61 35.18 -5.76
C GLY A 270 2.46 34.69 -6.92
N LYS A 271 3.76 35.02 -6.97
CA LYS A 271 4.62 34.59 -8.08
C LYS A 271 4.95 33.11 -7.98
N TYR A 272 4.72 32.38 -9.06
CA TYR A 272 5.14 31.00 -9.20
C TYR A 272 6.63 30.90 -9.57
N VAL A 273 7.41 30.18 -8.78
CA VAL A 273 8.85 30.04 -8.94
C VAL A 273 9.24 28.56 -8.93
N HIS A 274 10.02 28.11 -9.90
CA HIS A 274 10.64 26.79 -9.84
C HIS A 274 11.82 26.81 -8.87
N SER A 275 11.92 25.79 -8.03
CA SER A 275 13.12 25.61 -7.20
C SER A 275 14.29 25.08 -8.04
N ASP A 276 15.50 25.15 -7.49
CA ASP A 276 16.69 24.51 -8.06
C ASP A 276 16.69 22.97 -7.95
N VAL A 277 15.66 22.40 -7.32
CA VAL A 277 15.50 20.95 -7.18
C VAL A 277 14.98 20.34 -8.49
N PRO A 278 15.67 19.35 -9.07
CA PRO A 278 15.25 18.71 -10.31
C PRO A 278 13.87 18.02 -10.17
N LYS A 279 12.93 18.32 -11.07
CA LYS A 279 11.60 17.69 -11.10
C LYS A 279 11.66 16.17 -11.27
N GLN A 280 12.74 15.67 -11.87
CA GLN A 280 13.06 14.25 -12.05
C GLN A 280 13.07 13.47 -10.73
N LEU A 281 13.32 14.12 -9.59
CA LEU A 281 13.29 13.47 -8.28
C LEU A 281 11.91 12.92 -7.90
N LEU A 282 10.81 13.43 -8.48
CA LEU A 282 9.47 12.87 -8.28
C LEU A 282 9.35 11.41 -8.74
N TYR A 283 10.12 11.03 -9.77
CA TYR A 283 10.10 9.68 -10.30
C TYR A 283 10.60 8.66 -9.29
N GLY A 284 11.48 9.05 -8.35
CA GLY A 284 11.97 8.16 -7.29
C GLY A 284 10.83 7.58 -6.43
N THR A 285 9.81 8.39 -6.11
CA THR A 285 8.64 7.92 -5.35
C THR A 285 7.81 6.94 -6.18
N MET A 286 7.63 7.21 -7.48
CA MET A 286 6.87 6.34 -8.37
C MET A 286 7.58 5.00 -8.61
N VAL A 287 8.90 5.01 -8.79
CA VAL A 287 9.73 3.79 -8.92
C VAL A 287 9.64 2.95 -7.66
N TYR A 288 9.75 3.57 -6.49
CA TYR A 288 9.60 2.89 -5.19
C TYR A 288 8.23 2.19 -5.07
N VAL A 289 7.13 2.92 -5.31
CA VAL A 289 5.78 2.36 -5.21
C VAL A 289 5.55 1.22 -6.21
N ARG A 290 6.08 1.33 -7.43
CA ARG A 290 5.98 0.23 -8.41
C ARG A 290 6.79 -1.00 -7.99
N GLN A 291 7.95 -0.80 -7.38
CA GLN A 291 8.76 -1.88 -6.82
C GLN A 291 8.00 -2.63 -5.72
N THR A 292 7.33 -1.93 -4.81
CA THR A 292 6.54 -2.59 -3.75
C THR A 292 5.37 -3.39 -4.31
N ILE A 293 4.67 -2.86 -5.33
CA ILE A 293 3.57 -3.58 -6.00
C ILE A 293 4.05 -4.89 -6.65
N VAL A 294 5.21 -4.87 -7.33
CA VAL A 294 5.78 -6.10 -7.94
C VAL A 294 6.16 -7.11 -6.85
N ALA A 295 6.73 -6.64 -5.73
CA ALA A 295 7.02 -7.50 -4.60
C ALA A 295 5.73 -8.11 -4.00
N ASP A 296 4.64 -7.33 -3.91
CA ASP A 296 3.36 -7.80 -3.40
C ASP A 296 2.67 -8.81 -4.32
N ALA A 297 2.83 -8.67 -5.64
CA ALA A 297 2.36 -9.67 -6.62
C ALA A 297 2.95 -11.06 -6.32
N SER A 298 4.26 -11.14 -6.04
CA SER A 298 4.91 -12.42 -5.67
C SER A 298 4.35 -13.02 -4.38
N LYS A 299 4.02 -12.19 -3.38
CA LYS A 299 3.46 -12.63 -2.09
C LYS A 299 2.01 -13.11 -2.23
N ALA A 300 1.20 -12.40 -3.01
CA ALA A 300 -0.18 -12.77 -3.26
C ALA A 300 -0.25 -14.10 -4.03
N LEU A 301 0.52 -14.23 -5.12
CA LEU A 301 0.55 -15.45 -5.93
C LEU A 301 1.07 -16.64 -5.12
N SER A 302 2.15 -16.49 -4.34
CA SER A 302 2.70 -17.59 -3.55
C SER A 302 1.75 -18.09 -2.47
N ARG A 303 0.93 -17.21 -1.88
CA ARG A 303 -0.14 -17.61 -0.94
C ARG A 303 -1.20 -18.47 -1.63
N ALA A 304 -1.69 -18.04 -2.79
CA ALA A 304 -2.67 -18.79 -3.58
C ALA A 304 -2.12 -20.16 -4.00
N VAL A 305 -0.90 -20.18 -4.55
CA VAL A 305 -0.21 -21.41 -4.96
C VAL A 305 0.05 -22.35 -3.78
N CYS A 306 0.46 -21.83 -2.62
CA CYS A 306 0.69 -22.63 -1.42
C CYS A 306 -0.57 -23.39 -1.00
N ILE A 307 -1.73 -22.72 -1.01
CA ILE A 307 -3.03 -23.35 -0.70
C ILE A 307 -3.36 -24.41 -1.76
N ALA A 308 -3.29 -24.05 -3.05
CA ALA A 308 -3.66 -24.93 -4.15
C ALA A 308 -2.77 -26.19 -4.23
N VAL A 309 -1.46 -26.06 -4.04
CA VAL A 309 -0.50 -27.19 -4.05
C VAL A 309 -0.80 -28.13 -2.88
N ARG A 310 -0.91 -27.61 -1.65
CA ARG A 310 -1.20 -28.42 -0.46
C ARG A 310 -2.54 -29.15 -0.59
N TYR A 311 -3.58 -28.44 -1.01
CA TYR A 311 -4.89 -29.07 -1.19
C TYR A 311 -4.87 -30.12 -2.31
N SER A 312 -4.15 -29.86 -3.41
CA SER A 312 -4.03 -30.82 -4.53
C SER A 312 -3.29 -32.11 -4.14
N ALA A 313 -2.36 -32.02 -3.19
CA ALA A 313 -1.66 -33.18 -2.64
C ALA A 313 -2.51 -33.98 -1.64
N ILE A 314 -3.52 -33.36 -1.01
CA ILE A 314 -4.45 -34.04 -0.09
C ILE A 314 -5.64 -34.62 -0.86
N ARG A 315 -6.21 -33.85 -1.79
CA ARG A 315 -7.43 -34.22 -2.50
C ARG A 315 -7.14 -35.41 -3.42
N LYS A 316 -7.83 -36.51 -3.17
CA LYS A 316 -7.89 -37.66 -4.07
C LYS A 316 -9.23 -37.64 -4.80
N GLN A 317 -9.20 -37.99 -6.08
CA GLN A 317 -10.39 -38.09 -6.93
C GLN A 317 -10.05 -38.88 -8.18
N PHE A 318 -10.90 -39.85 -8.55
CA PHE A 318 -10.70 -40.73 -9.72
C PHE A 318 -9.44 -41.60 -9.61
N GLY A 319 -9.13 -42.34 -10.69
CA GLY A 319 -7.92 -43.14 -10.81
C GLY A 319 -7.85 -44.35 -9.87
N SER A 320 -8.95 -44.71 -9.21
CA SER A 320 -9.07 -46.00 -8.53
C SER A 320 -9.16 -47.12 -9.58
N GLN A 321 -8.30 -48.13 -9.45
CA GLN A 321 -8.39 -49.39 -10.19
C GLN A 321 -8.71 -50.50 -9.19
N ASP A 322 -9.69 -51.34 -9.51
CA ASP A 322 -10.10 -52.52 -8.72
C ASP A 322 -10.37 -52.26 -7.22
N GLY A 323 -10.93 -51.10 -6.88
CA GLY A 323 -11.23 -50.72 -5.50
C GLY A 323 -10.02 -50.19 -4.70
N GLY A 324 -8.88 -49.96 -5.37
CA GLY A 324 -7.71 -49.32 -4.78
C GLY A 324 -7.92 -47.83 -4.43
N PRO A 325 -6.98 -47.21 -3.72
CA PRO A 325 -7.08 -45.81 -3.35
C PRO A 325 -7.14 -44.89 -4.58
N GLU A 326 -7.95 -43.84 -4.50
CA GLU A 326 -7.98 -42.80 -5.52
C GLU A 326 -6.63 -42.07 -5.66
N THR A 327 -6.39 -41.51 -6.84
CA THR A 327 -5.16 -40.77 -7.16
C THR A 327 -5.26 -39.34 -6.62
N GLN A 328 -4.16 -38.81 -6.04
CA GLN A 328 -4.07 -37.39 -5.68
C GLN A 328 -4.21 -36.53 -6.93
N VAL A 329 -5.02 -35.47 -6.87
CA VAL A 329 -5.28 -34.64 -8.06
C VAL A 329 -4.01 -33.94 -8.56
N LEU A 330 -3.02 -33.71 -7.69
CA LEU A 330 -1.70 -33.18 -8.07
C LEU A 330 -0.93 -34.08 -9.05
N ASN A 331 -1.26 -35.37 -9.14
CA ASN A 331 -0.59 -36.32 -10.04
C ASN A 331 -1.09 -36.24 -11.48
N TYR A 332 -2.20 -35.52 -11.74
CA TYR A 332 -2.71 -35.33 -13.09
C TYR A 332 -1.96 -34.22 -13.83
N LYS A 333 -1.60 -34.48 -15.09
CA LYS A 333 -0.87 -33.51 -15.93
C LYS A 333 -1.62 -32.21 -16.16
N THR A 334 -2.94 -32.25 -16.23
CA THR A 334 -3.79 -31.05 -16.33
C THR A 334 -3.74 -30.18 -15.07
N GLN A 335 -3.65 -30.80 -13.88
CA GLN A 335 -3.49 -30.07 -12.63
C GLN A 335 -2.07 -29.47 -12.54
N GLN A 336 -1.04 -30.24 -12.89
CA GLN A 336 0.36 -29.80 -12.92
C GLN A 336 0.57 -28.65 -13.91
N SER A 337 0.02 -28.75 -15.13
CA SER A 337 0.17 -27.73 -16.17
C SER A 337 -0.52 -26.40 -15.82
N ARG A 338 -1.54 -26.44 -14.95
CA ARG A 338 -2.20 -25.24 -14.44
C ARG A 338 -1.48 -24.63 -13.24
N LEU A 339 -0.88 -25.46 -12.37
CA LEU A 339 -0.38 -25.01 -11.08
C LEU A 339 1.13 -24.74 -11.06
N PHE A 340 1.95 -25.58 -11.70
CA PHE A 340 3.40 -25.44 -11.68
C PHE A 340 3.91 -24.17 -12.39
N PRO A 341 3.32 -23.71 -13.50
CA PRO A 341 3.69 -22.40 -14.08
C PRO A 341 3.43 -21.24 -13.12
N LEU A 342 2.42 -21.35 -12.25
CA LEU A 342 2.11 -20.32 -11.24
C LEU A 342 3.12 -20.33 -10.10
N LEU A 343 3.52 -21.52 -9.65
CA LEU A 343 4.61 -21.69 -8.69
C LEU A 343 5.90 -21.08 -9.24
N ALA A 344 6.26 -21.40 -10.48
CA ALA A 344 7.43 -20.82 -11.15
C ALA A 344 7.31 -19.29 -11.26
N SER A 345 6.14 -18.78 -11.63
CA SER A 345 5.88 -17.33 -11.73
C SER A 345 6.01 -16.62 -10.37
N ALA A 346 5.58 -17.24 -9.27
CA ALA A 346 5.74 -16.67 -7.94
C ALA A 346 7.22 -16.42 -7.59
N TYR A 347 8.10 -17.37 -7.92
CA TYR A 347 9.55 -17.22 -7.75
C TYR A 347 10.15 -16.20 -8.75
N ALA A 348 9.74 -16.23 -10.01
CA ALA A 348 10.18 -15.25 -11.01
C ALA A 348 9.84 -13.81 -10.58
N TYR A 349 8.61 -13.59 -10.08
CA TYR A 349 8.16 -12.29 -9.58
C TYR A 349 8.90 -11.89 -8.31
N ARG A 350 9.26 -12.86 -7.47
CA ARG A 350 10.06 -12.61 -6.27
C ARG A 350 11.46 -12.09 -6.64
N PHE A 351 12.14 -12.74 -7.59
CA PHE A 351 13.48 -12.36 -8.01
C PHE A 351 13.50 -11.04 -8.80
N VAL A 352 12.54 -10.81 -9.70
CA VAL A 352 12.45 -9.50 -10.39
C VAL A 352 12.11 -8.37 -9.42
N GLY A 353 11.36 -8.64 -8.35
CA GLY A 353 11.13 -7.69 -7.26
C GLY A 353 12.39 -7.34 -6.46
N GLN A 354 13.32 -8.29 -6.30
CA GLN A 354 14.64 -8.05 -5.71
C GLN A 354 15.52 -7.21 -6.64
N TRP A 355 15.52 -7.50 -7.94
CA TRP A 355 16.21 -6.69 -8.93
C TRP A 355 15.66 -5.24 -8.97
N LEU A 356 14.34 -5.06 -8.90
CA LEU A 356 13.75 -3.71 -8.83
C LEU A 356 14.14 -2.96 -7.55
N LYS A 357 14.41 -3.66 -6.44
CA LYS A 357 14.94 -3.03 -5.22
C LYS A 357 16.35 -2.48 -5.46
N TRP A 358 17.21 -3.25 -6.15
CA TRP A 358 18.51 -2.76 -6.59
C TRP A 358 18.38 -1.57 -7.54
N LEU A 359 17.49 -1.65 -8.55
CA LEU A 359 17.26 -0.58 -9.51
C LEU A 359 16.82 0.72 -8.82
N TYR A 360 15.95 0.63 -7.82
CA TYR A 360 15.54 1.80 -7.02
C TYR A 360 16.73 2.47 -6.32
N THR A 361 17.63 1.68 -5.73
CA THR A 361 18.85 2.21 -5.10
C THR A 361 19.78 2.86 -6.13
N ASP A 362 20.02 2.20 -7.28
CA ASP A 362 20.85 2.73 -8.37
C ASP A 362 20.30 4.05 -8.93
N VAL A 363 18.99 4.11 -9.18
CA VAL A 363 18.32 5.33 -9.67
C VAL A 363 18.44 6.46 -8.65
N ASN A 364 18.23 6.21 -7.35
CA ASN A 364 18.38 7.26 -6.35
C ASN A 364 19.82 7.81 -6.27
N GLN A 365 20.83 6.93 -6.31
CA GLN A 365 22.24 7.36 -6.31
C GLN A 365 22.56 8.22 -7.52
N LYS A 366 22.07 7.85 -8.71
CA LYS A 366 22.23 8.66 -9.94
C LYS A 366 21.49 9.98 -9.85
N LEU A 367 20.27 9.98 -9.33
CA LEU A 367 19.47 11.19 -9.12
C LEU A 367 20.16 12.18 -8.17
N GLU A 368 20.78 11.70 -7.09
CA GLU A 368 21.58 12.53 -6.18
C GLU A 368 22.80 13.14 -6.90
N ALA A 369 23.43 12.38 -7.79
CA ALA A 369 24.52 12.83 -8.65
C ALA A 369 24.05 13.70 -9.84
N LYS A 370 22.76 14.04 -9.93
CA LYS A 370 22.14 14.76 -11.06
C LYS A 370 22.30 14.05 -12.42
N ASP A 371 22.46 12.73 -12.40
CA ASP A 371 22.44 11.86 -13.59
C ASP A 371 21.02 11.32 -13.83
N TYR A 372 20.45 11.67 -14.98
CA TYR A 372 19.10 11.27 -15.40
C TYR A 372 19.10 10.28 -16.57
N SER A 373 20.27 9.80 -17.00
CA SER A 373 20.45 8.99 -18.21
C SER A 373 19.61 7.71 -18.22
N THR A 374 19.47 7.06 -17.06
CA THR A 374 18.73 5.80 -16.90
C THR A 374 17.27 5.97 -16.53
N LEU A 375 16.81 7.21 -16.32
CA LEU A 375 15.45 7.47 -15.85
C LEU A 375 14.36 7.04 -16.85
N PRO A 376 14.50 7.24 -18.18
CA PRO A 376 13.52 6.75 -19.15
C PRO A 376 13.34 5.23 -19.10
N GLU A 377 14.44 4.48 -19.02
CA GLU A 377 14.43 3.02 -18.90
C GLU A 377 13.80 2.59 -17.57
N ALA A 378 14.24 3.15 -16.45
CA ALA A 378 13.69 2.82 -15.13
C ALA A 378 12.18 3.07 -15.06
N HIS A 379 11.70 4.17 -15.67
CA HIS A 379 10.27 4.45 -15.75
C HIS A 379 9.52 3.39 -16.57
N ALA A 380 10.01 3.05 -17.77
CA ALA A 380 9.38 2.07 -18.64
C ALA A 380 9.38 0.66 -18.03
N CYS A 381 10.52 0.20 -17.52
CA CYS A 381 10.69 -1.11 -16.89
C CYS A 381 9.77 -1.28 -15.68
N THR A 382 9.74 -0.30 -14.77
CA THR A 382 8.87 -0.37 -13.59
C THR A 382 7.39 -0.34 -13.94
N ALA A 383 6.99 0.44 -14.96
CA ALA A 383 5.59 0.46 -15.44
C ALA A 383 5.17 -0.90 -16.02
N GLY A 384 6.00 -1.44 -16.94
CA GLY A 384 5.75 -2.70 -17.60
C GLY A 384 5.70 -3.87 -16.62
N LEU A 385 6.70 -3.98 -15.74
CA LEU A 385 6.75 -5.04 -14.72
C LEU A 385 5.58 -4.98 -13.76
N LYS A 386 5.19 -3.78 -13.30
CA LYS A 386 3.98 -3.61 -12.49
C LYS A 386 2.76 -4.14 -13.24
N SER A 387 2.59 -3.77 -14.51
CA SER A 387 1.43 -4.19 -15.32
C SER A 387 1.38 -5.72 -15.49
N VAL A 388 2.48 -6.32 -15.94
CA VAL A 388 2.57 -7.76 -16.23
C VAL A 388 2.37 -8.59 -14.97
N THR A 389 3.10 -8.29 -13.89
CA THR A 389 3.06 -9.11 -12.66
C THR A 389 1.71 -9.04 -11.97
N THR A 390 1.07 -7.85 -11.93
CA THR A 390 -0.27 -7.71 -11.33
C THR A 390 -1.34 -8.41 -12.16
N SER A 391 -1.29 -8.29 -13.49
CA SER A 391 -2.26 -8.93 -14.39
C SER A 391 -2.16 -10.46 -14.31
N ALA A 392 -0.95 -10.99 -14.41
CA ALA A 392 -0.74 -12.43 -14.30
C ALA A 392 -1.14 -12.96 -12.92
N THR A 393 -0.76 -12.27 -11.83
CA THR A 393 -1.13 -12.70 -10.47
C THR A 393 -2.64 -12.73 -10.23
N ALA A 394 -3.42 -11.85 -10.87
CA ALA A 394 -4.86 -11.76 -10.66
C ALA A 394 -5.69 -12.77 -11.46
N VAL A 395 -5.22 -13.19 -12.64
CA VAL A 395 -5.93 -14.12 -13.54
C VAL A 395 -5.71 -15.59 -13.13
N CYS A 396 -4.65 -15.86 -12.37
CA CYS A 396 -4.24 -17.18 -11.94
C CYS A 396 -4.94 -17.61 -10.63
#